data_AF-A0A0C1MSL7-F1
#
_entry.id   AF-A0A0C1MSL7-F1
#
_cell.length_a   1.000
_cell.length_b   1.000
_cell.length_c   1.000
_cell.angle_alpha   90.00
_cell.angle_beta   90.00
_cell.angle_gamma   90.00
#
_symmetry.space_group_name_H-M   'P 1'
#
loop_
_entity.id
_entity.type
_entity.pdbx_description
1 polymer ?
#
loop_
_entity_poly.entity_id
_entity_poly.type
_entity_poly.pdbx_seq_one_letter_code
_entity_poly.pdbx_strand_id
1 'polypeptide(L)'
;MKNPHLVRPIDSSLIKENREDYIEAGDGKNLIYLKGKELHPITPMPLDIKAMQYLYTPNCKNSEQEITYKFDGNGSESIFGFKIPPQAIFTLWDCSKKSIIDASSAKDTIKIDLEPGAGHFNSIGSETFLIGYDTYIKTVHMGMSGGTIHTSLSGGHNIFLYGLNNQVYLESSYNNIILPNEESNVSIHNFFQHFTNSLYADNGSICEVINLSNITEEHVLTFSNHTIEFI
;
A
#
# COMPACT_ATOMS: atom_id res chain seq x y z
N MET A 1 -23.06 -31.62 -17.99
CA MET A 1 -22.39 -30.49 -17.33
C MET A 1 -21.57 -31.04 -16.18
N LYS A 2 -20.23 -31.06 -16.30
CA LYS A 2 -19.33 -31.53 -15.23
C LYS A 2 -18.98 -30.34 -14.34
N ASN A 3 -19.27 -30.48 -13.06
CA ASN A 3 -18.91 -29.53 -12.01
C ASN A 3 -17.42 -29.72 -11.67
N PRO A 4 -16.51 -28.77 -11.98
CA PRO A 4 -15.11 -28.92 -11.63
C PRO A 4 -14.84 -28.19 -10.30
N HIS A 5 -14.65 -28.98 -9.25
CA HIS A 5 -13.80 -28.69 -8.08
C HIS A 5 -13.73 -27.22 -7.62
N LEU A 6 -14.81 -26.72 -7.02
CA LEU A 6 -14.69 -25.64 -6.04
C LEU A 6 -14.52 -26.29 -4.66
N VAL A 7 -13.48 -25.85 -3.95
CA VAL A 7 -13.04 -26.30 -2.63
C VAL A 7 -12.26 -27.62 -2.64
N ARG A 8 -10.93 -27.53 -2.77
CA ARG A 8 -10.08 -28.48 -2.07
C ARG A 8 -10.17 -28.14 -0.58
N PRO A 9 -10.43 -29.10 0.32
CA PRO A 9 -10.28 -28.84 1.74
C PRO A 9 -8.82 -28.47 1.97
N ILE A 10 -8.59 -27.26 2.51
CA ILE A 10 -7.26 -26.85 2.94
C ILE A 10 -6.91 -27.75 4.11
N ASP A 11 -5.78 -28.45 3.99
CA ASP A 11 -5.25 -29.25 5.08
C ASP A 11 -4.86 -28.32 6.23
N SER A 12 -5.74 -28.25 7.24
CA SER A 12 -5.58 -27.43 8.44
C SER A 12 -4.33 -27.76 9.26
N SER A 13 -3.64 -28.88 8.97
CA SER A 13 -2.38 -29.24 9.62
C SER A 13 -1.18 -28.45 9.10
N LEU A 14 -1.28 -27.81 7.92
CA LEU A 14 -0.24 -26.94 7.35
C LEU A 14 -0.35 -25.46 7.80
N ILE A 15 -1.40 -25.10 8.54
CA ILE A 15 -1.67 -23.71 8.99
C ILE A 15 -1.12 -23.45 10.40
N LYS A 16 -0.70 -24.49 11.14
CA LYS A 16 -0.45 -24.40 12.58
C LYS A 16 0.95 -24.00 13.04
N GLU A 17 1.89 -23.76 12.15
CA GLU A 17 3.24 -23.34 12.57
C GLU A 17 3.56 -21.94 12.03
N ASN A 18 3.49 -20.96 12.95
CA ASN A 18 4.08 -19.62 12.90
C ASN A 18 3.53 -18.61 11.88
N ARG A 19 2.25 -18.21 11.96
CA ARG A 19 1.82 -16.96 11.29
C ARG A 19 0.94 -16.09 12.18
N GLU A 20 1.46 -14.93 12.55
CA GLU A 20 0.73 -13.84 13.24
C GLU A 20 -0.33 -13.17 12.33
N ASP A 21 -0.38 -13.55 11.05
CA ASP A 21 -1.29 -13.03 10.03
C ASP A 21 -2.01 -14.20 9.32
N TYR A 22 -3.24 -14.54 9.72
CA TYR A 22 -4.06 -15.52 9.00
C TYR A 22 -5.52 -15.05 8.89
N ILE A 23 -6.11 -15.24 7.71
CA ILE A 23 -7.52 -14.94 7.41
C ILE A 23 -8.34 -16.17 7.79
N GLU A 24 -8.89 -16.21 9.01
CA GLU A 24 -9.93 -17.18 9.36
C GLU A 24 -11.30 -16.67 8.89
N ALA A 25 -11.76 -17.17 7.74
CA ALA A 25 -13.20 -17.16 7.42
C ALA A 25 -13.87 -18.31 8.20
N GLY A 26 -13.94 -18.18 9.52
CA GLY A 26 -14.67 -19.12 10.38
C GLY A 26 -16.18 -18.89 10.29
N ASP A 27 -16.95 -19.95 10.56
CA ASP A 27 -18.35 -19.91 11.01
C ASP A 27 -19.41 -19.10 10.22
N GLY A 28 -19.13 -18.72 8.97
CA GLY A 28 -20.06 -17.93 8.13
C GLY A 28 -20.17 -16.47 8.57
N LYS A 29 -19.24 -16.00 9.41
CA LYS A 29 -19.07 -14.59 9.75
C LYS A 29 -17.97 -14.01 8.87
N ASN A 30 -18.25 -12.89 8.21
CA ASN A 30 -17.25 -12.13 7.47
C ASN A 30 -16.38 -11.36 8.48
N LEU A 31 -15.36 -12.03 9.04
CA LEU A 31 -14.42 -11.47 10.02
C LEU A 31 -12.99 -11.72 9.55
N ILE A 32 -12.07 -10.81 9.92
CA ILE A 32 -10.63 -10.95 9.66
C ILE A 32 -9.88 -10.77 10.97
N TYR A 33 -9.00 -11.72 11.29
CA TYR A 33 -8.10 -11.61 12.43
C TYR A 33 -6.74 -11.11 11.94
N LEU A 34 -6.34 -9.93 12.38
CA LEU A 34 -5.04 -9.33 12.03
C LEU A 34 -4.33 -8.92 13.31
N LYS A 35 -3.17 -9.54 13.60
CA LYS A 35 -2.33 -9.22 14.77
C LYS A 35 -3.11 -9.21 16.09
N GLY A 36 -3.96 -10.22 16.29
CA GLY A 36 -4.80 -10.34 17.50
C GLY A 36 -5.98 -9.36 17.57
N LYS A 37 -6.28 -8.62 16.50
CA LYS A 37 -7.47 -7.77 16.39
C LYS A 37 -8.51 -8.39 15.46
N GLU A 38 -9.76 -8.30 15.87
CA GLU A 38 -10.93 -8.59 15.02
C GLU A 38 -11.25 -7.36 14.16
N LEU A 39 -11.32 -7.59 12.85
CA LEU A 39 -11.70 -6.61 11.86
C LEU A 39 -12.98 -7.05 11.12
N HIS A 40 -13.86 -6.08 10.88
CA HIS A 40 -15.15 -6.24 10.25
C HIS A 40 -15.15 -5.55 8.88
N PRO A 41 -15.20 -6.29 7.76
CA PRO A 41 -15.44 -5.75 6.43
C PRO A 41 -16.68 -4.86 6.39
N ILE A 42 -16.50 -3.59 6.02
CA ILE A 42 -17.62 -2.65 5.78
C ILE A 42 -17.88 -2.42 4.28
N THR A 43 -17.00 -2.94 3.43
CA THR A 43 -17.15 -3.01 1.97
C THR A 43 -16.91 -4.45 1.52
N PRO A 44 -17.30 -4.82 0.28
CA PRO A 44 -16.83 -6.06 -0.34
C PRO A 44 -15.30 -6.16 -0.29
N MET A 45 -14.79 -7.35 0.02
CA MET A 45 -13.35 -7.62 0.12
C MET A 45 -12.77 -7.95 -1.27
N PRO A 46 -11.43 -7.99 -1.47
CA PRO A 46 -10.85 -8.10 -2.82
C PRO A 46 -11.39 -9.28 -3.64
N LEU A 47 -11.61 -10.44 -3.01
CA LEU A 47 -12.19 -11.62 -3.68
C LEU A 47 -13.69 -11.46 -3.98
N ASP A 48 -14.44 -10.77 -3.12
CA ASP A 48 -15.86 -10.47 -3.37
C ASP A 48 -15.98 -9.53 -4.58
N ILE A 49 -15.14 -8.49 -4.64
CA ILE A 49 -15.08 -7.56 -5.78
C ILE A 49 -14.79 -8.33 -7.07
N LYS A 50 -13.77 -9.20 -7.06
CA LYS A 50 -13.41 -10.02 -8.22
C LYS A 50 -14.54 -10.96 -8.64
N ALA A 51 -15.23 -11.58 -7.68
CA ALA A 51 -16.39 -12.42 -7.95
C ALA A 51 -17.55 -11.63 -8.56
N MET A 52 -17.86 -10.44 -8.02
CA MET A 52 -18.89 -9.56 -8.56
C MET A 52 -18.54 -9.06 -9.97
N GLN A 53 -17.29 -8.69 -10.23
CA GLN A 53 -16.80 -8.29 -11.55
C GLN A 53 -16.93 -9.42 -12.57
N TYR A 54 -16.69 -10.66 -12.16
CA TYR A 54 -16.89 -11.82 -13.02
C TYR A 54 -18.36 -11.99 -13.44
N LEU A 55 -19.29 -11.74 -12.52
CA LEU A 55 -20.73 -11.88 -12.78
C LEU A 55 -21.32 -10.70 -13.56
N TYR A 56 -20.88 -9.48 -13.25
CA TYR A 56 -21.56 -8.25 -13.68
C TYR A 56 -20.69 -7.31 -14.52
N THR A 57 -19.44 -7.67 -14.80
CA THR A 57 -18.42 -6.81 -15.42
C THR A 57 -17.97 -5.66 -14.49
N PRO A 58 -16.69 -5.27 -14.50
CA PRO A 58 -16.22 -4.09 -13.77
C PRO A 58 -16.95 -2.79 -14.18
N ASN A 59 -17.35 -1.99 -13.19
CA ASN A 59 -17.89 -0.66 -13.44
C ASN A 59 -16.76 0.38 -13.57
N CYS A 60 -16.25 0.57 -14.79
CA CYS A 60 -15.11 1.44 -15.05
C CYS A 60 -15.48 2.84 -15.55
N LYS A 61 -16.64 3.39 -15.17
CA LYS A 61 -17.07 4.74 -15.60
C LYS A 61 -16.06 5.86 -15.27
N ASN A 62 -15.22 5.65 -14.25
CA ASN A 62 -14.23 6.63 -13.80
C ASN A 62 -12.79 6.29 -14.24
N SER A 63 -12.58 5.38 -15.20
CA SER A 63 -11.23 4.90 -15.56
C SER A 63 -10.26 5.97 -16.05
N GLU A 64 -10.77 7.10 -16.54
CA GLU A 64 -9.94 8.22 -17.01
C GLU A 64 -9.71 9.30 -15.94
N GLN A 65 -10.52 9.28 -14.87
CA GLN A 65 -10.47 10.27 -13.80
C GLN A 65 -9.36 9.92 -12.82
N GLU A 66 -8.69 10.95 -12.31
CA GLU A 66 -7.84 10.81 -11.14
C GLU A 66 -8.73 10.67 -9.91
N ILE A 67 -8.49 9.63 -9.12
CA ILE A 67 -9.25 9.35 -7.90
C ILE A 67 -8.29 9.53 -6.72
N THR A 68 -8.64 10.40 -5.79
CA THR A 68 -7.85 10.60 -4.56
C THR A 68 -8.59 10.00 -3.38
N TYR A 69 -7.95 9.03 -2.75
CA TYR A 69 -8.34 8.46 -1.46
C TYR A 69 -7.62 9.24 -0.36
N LYS A 70 -8.33 10.18 0.27
CA LYS A 70 -7.75 11.09 1.24
C LYS A 70 -7.90 10.57 2.68
N PHE A 71 -6.78 10.43 3.37
CA PHE A 71 -6.68 9.98 4.75
C PHE A 71 -6.25 11.15 5.65
N ASP A 72 -7.22 11.69 6.37
CA ASP A 72 -7.03 12.92 7.16
C ASP A 72 -6.40 12.66 8.53
N GLY A 73 -6.16 11.39 8.89
CA GLY A 73 -5.44 10.97 10.11
C GLY A 73 -6.11 11.28 11.45
N ASN A 74 -7.18 12.08 11.48
CA ASN A 74 -7.85 12.48 12.72
C ASN A 74 -9.15 11.70 13.00
N GLY A 75 -9.53 10.75 12.12
CA GLY A 75 -10.72 9.92 12.27
C GLY A 75 -12.05 10.70 12.35
N SER A 76 -12.06 11.97 11.93
CA SER A 76 -13.25 12.83 11.91
C SER A 76 -14.07 12.64 10.64
N GLU A 77 -13.40 12.44 9.50
CA GLU A 77 -13.99 12.09 8.21
C GLU A 77 -13.02 11.10 7.53
N SER A 78 -13.52 9.97 7.05
CA SER A 78 -12.72 9.06 6.22
C SER A 78 -12.96 9.32 4.73
N ILE A 79 -12.28 8.56 3.87
CA ILE A 79 -12.51 8.51 2.42
C ILE A 79 -13.99 8.37 2.01
N PHE A 80 -14.86 7.88 2.91
CA PHE A 80 -16.29 7.68 2.63
C PHE A 80 -17.19 8.83 3.12
N GLY A 81 -16.61 9.90 3.66
CA GLY A 81 -17.36 11.04 4.20
C GLY A 81 -18.08 10.75 5.52
N PHE A 82 -17.68 9.68 6.21
CA PHE A 82 -18.14 9.35 7.56
C PHE A 82 -17.00 8.75 8.39
N LYS A 83 -17.17 8.75 9.71
CA LYS A 83 -16.20 8.16 10.63
C LYS A 83 -16.17 6.64 10.50
N ILE A 84 -15.02 6.08 10.13
CA ILE A 84 -14.80 4.64 10.10
C ILE A 84 -14.57 4.12 11.54
N PRO A 85 -15.29 3.07 11.98
CA PRO A 85 -15.02 2.42 13.26
C PRO A 85 -13.60 1.84 13.32
N PRO A 86 -12.89 1.87 14.47
CA PRO A 86 -11.51 1.35 14.56
C PRO A 86 -11.33 -0.13 14.22
N GLN A 87 -12.41 -0.91 14.22
CA GLN A 87 -12.41 -2.33 13.84
C GLN A 87 -12.86 -2.55 12.40
N ALA A 88 -13.16 -1.51 11.64
CA ALA A 88 -13.59 -1.68 10.27
C ALA A 88 -12.40 -1.87 9.33
N ILE A 89 -12.58 -2.75 8.35
CA ILE A 89 -11.68 -2.91 7.21
C ILE A 89 -12.47 -2.70 5.92
N PHE A 90 -11.83 -2.09 4.93
CA PHE A 90 -12.44 -1.83 3.65
C PHE A 90 -11.45 -2.09 2.50
N THR A 91 -11.97 -2.11 1.28
CA THR A 91 -11.17 -2.30 0.08
C THR A 91 -11.28 -1.08 -0.81
N LEU A 92 -10.14 -0.48 -1.14
CA LEU A 92 -10.04 0.51 -2.20
C LEU A 92 -10.16 -0.21 -3.54
N TRP A 93 -11.10 0.22 -4.37
CA TRP A 93 -11.21 -0.29 -5.72
C TRP A 93 -11.65 0.80 -6.67
N ASP A 94 -10.95 0.87 -7.79
CA ASP A 94 -11.30 1.66 -8.95
C ASP A 94 -10.64 1.08 -10.21
N CYS A 95 -11.10 1.53 -11.38
CA CYS A 95 -10.49 1.20 -12.69
C CYS A 95 -9.56 2.30 -13.23
N SER A 96 -9.31 3.35 -12.45
CA SER A 96 -8.35 4.38 -12.81
C SER A 96 -6.93 3.83 -12.76
N LYS A 97 -6.09 4.34 -13.65
CA LYS A 97 -4.64 4.09 -13.63
C LYS A 97 -3.86 5.25 -13.00
N LYS A 98 -4.58 6.15 -12.33
CA LYS A 98 -4.07 7.40 -11.79
C LYS A 98 -4.46 7.61 -10.33
N SER A 99 -4.84 6.55 -9.62
CA SER A 99 -5.33 6.70 -8.26
C SER A 99 -4.24 7.15 -7.30
N ILE A 100 -4.65 7.96 -6.34
CA ILE A 100 -3.80 8.59 -5.34
C ILE A 100 -4.24 8.14 -3.96
N ILE A 101 -3.30 7.65 -3.15
CA ILE A 101 -3.47 7.54 -1.70
C ILE A 101 -2.83 8.79 -1.09
N ASP A 102 -3.64 9.67 -0.52
CA ASP A 102 -3.16 10.88 0.13
C ASP A 102 -3.26 10.76 1.65
N ALA A 103 -2.15 10.41 2.28
CA ALA A 103 -1.97 10.35 3.73
C ALA A 103 -1.10 11.51 4.25
N SER A 104 -0.94 12.59 3.48
CA SER A 104 -0.07 13.72 3.82
C SER A 104 -0.41 14.38 5.16
N SER A 105 -1.68 14.33 5.55
CA SER A 105 -2.18 14.90 6.80
C SER A 105 -2.14 13.92 7.98
N ALA A 106 -1.80 12.65 7.75
CA ALA A 106 -1.74 11.65 8.78
C ALA A 106 -0.57 11.89 9.74
N LYS A 107 -0.86 11.78 11.04
CA LYS A 107 0.10 11.96 12.14
C LYS A 107 0.52 10.66 12.81
N ASP A 108 -0.18 9.58 12.48
CA ASP A 108 0.12 8.24 12.99
C ASP A 108 1.05 7.49 12.03
N THR A 109 1.61 6.38 12.49
CA THR A 109 2.42 5.51 11.63
C THR A 109 1.62 4.99 10.44
N ILE A 110 2.24 5.00 9.27
CA ILE A 110 1.68 4.53 8.01
C ILE A 110 2.35 3.21 7.62
N LYS A 111 1.56 2.23 7.17
CA LYS A 111 2.04 1.03 6.49
C LYS A 111 1.26 0.88 5.19
N ILE A 112 1.96 0.96 4.07
CA ILE A 112 1.38 0.79 2.74
C ILE A 112 2.05 -0.37 2.02
N ASP A 113 1.23 -1.22 1.41
CA ASP A 113 1.63 -2.24 0.46
C ASP A 113 0.78 -2.02 -0.80
N LEU A 114 1.45 -1.62 -1.88
CA LEU A 114 0.80 -1.27 -3.14
C LEU A 114 0.40 -2.48 -3.98
N GLU A 115 0.77 -3.69 -3.57
CA GLU A 115 0.34 -4.90 -4.28
C GLU A 115 -1.16 -5.16 -4.04
N PRO A 116 -1.97 -5.33 -5.10
CA PRO A 116 -3.40 -5.61 -4.95
C PRO A 116 -3.69 -7.02 -4.43
N GLY A 117 -4.68 -7.16 -3.56
CA GLY A 117 -5.26 -8.45 -3.19
C GLY A 117 -5.50 -8.64 -1.69
N ALA A 118 -6.01 -9.83 -1.36
CA ALA A 118 -6.47 -10.15 -0.01
C ALA A 118 -5.36 -10.33 1.05
N GLY A 119 -4.09 -10.43 0.64
CA GLY A 119 -2.95 -10.60 1.54
C GLY A 119 -2.20 -9.31 1.92
N HIS A 120 -2.56 -8.18 1.32
CA HIS A 120 -1.76 -6.95 1.35
C HIS A 120 -2.43 -5.89 2.23
N PHE A 121 -2.35 -6.10 3.55
CA PHE A 121 -2.97 -5.22 4.54
C PHE A 121 -2.22 -3.91 4.69
N ASN A 122 -2.94 -2.82 4.43
CA ASN A 122 -2.50 -1.45 4.59
C ASN A 122 -3.09 -0.84 5.87
N SER A 123 -2.38 0.09 6.50
CA SER A 123 -2.90 0.85 7.65
C SER A 123 -2.41 2.29 7.66
N ILE A 124 -3.33 3.23 7.89
CA ILE A 124 -3.03 4.65 8.13
C ILE A 124 -3.77 5.05 9.41
N GLY A 125 -3.01 5.26 10.50
CA GLY A 125 -3.60 5.48 11.82
C GLY A 125 -4.48 4.32 12.26
N SER A 126 -5.74 4.61 12.60
CA SER A 126 -6.71 3.56 12.99
C SER A 126 -7.38 2.85 11.81
N GLU A 127 -7.19 3.34 10.58
CA GLU A 127 -7.85 2.78 9.40
C GLU A 127 -7.03 1.62 8.84
N THR A 128 -7.71 0.50 8.58
CA THR A 128 -7.13 -0.67 7.92
C THR A 128 -7.84 -0.89 6.59
N PHE A 129 -7.08 -1.14 5.53
CA PHE A 129 -7.64 -1.33 4.20
C PHE A 129 -6.83 -2.28 3.33
N LEU A 130 -7.42 -2.68 2.21
CA LEU A 130 -6.81 -3.47 1.15
C LEU A 130 -6.96 -2.73 -0.18
N ILE A 131 -6.16 -3.12 -1.17
CA ILE A 131 -6.33 -2.70 -2.56
C ILE A 131 -6.97 -3.86 -3.32
N GLY A 132 -8.09 -3.59 -4.00
CA GLY A 132 -8.82 -4.59 -4.78
C GLY A 132 -8.01 -5.03 -6.00
N TYR A 133 -8.22 -6.27 -6.45
CA TYR A 133 -7.58 -6.75 -7.68
C TYR A 133 -7.84 -5.81 -8.86
N ASP A 134 -6.84 -5.69 -9.74
CA ASP A 134 -6.85 -4.86 -10.95
C ASP A 134 -6.92 -3.34 -10.71
N THR A 135 -6.86 -2.89 -9.45
CA THR A 135 -6.66 -1.47 -9.11
C THR A 135 -5.17 -1.12 -9.11
N TYR A 136 -4.83 0.05 -9.63
CA TYR A 136 -3.46 0.54 -9.68
C TYR A 136 -3.35 1.91 -9.02
N ILE A 137 -2.58 1.98 -7.93
CA ILE A 137 -2.26 3.22 -7.25
C ILE A 137 -1.03 3.83 -7.92
N LYS A 138 -1.21 4.98 -8.56
CA LYS A 138 -0.13 5.69 -9.24
C LYS A 138 0.72 6.50 -8.27
N THR A 139 0.07 7.15 -7.30
CA THR A 139 0.73 8.12 -6.42
C THR A 139 0.39 7.85 -4.97
N VAL A 140 1.38 8.02 -4.09
CA VAL A 140 1.21 7.99 -2.64
C VAL A 140 1.83 9.24 -2.03
N HIS A 141 1.08 9.93 -1.17
CA HIS A 141 1.61 10.97 -0.30
C HIS A 141 1.65 10.45 1.13
N MET A 142 2.84 10.29 1.69
CA MET A 142 3.06 9.84 3.07
C MET A 142 2.97 11.03 4.04
N GLY A 143 2.54 10.78 5.27
CA GLY A 143 2.47 11.79 6.33
C GLY A 143 3.82 12.14 6.96
N MET A 144 3.81 13.14 7.85
CA MET A 144 5.02 13.63 8.52
C MET A 144 5.62 12.65 9.55
N SER A 145 4.80 11.74 10.09
CA SER A 145 5.20 10.72 11.07
C SER A 145 6.07 9.60 10.48
N GLY A 146 6.16 9.55 9.16
CA GLY A 146 6.83 8.46 8.45
C GLY A 146 6.02 7.17 8.42
N GLY A 147 6.65 6.15 7.84
CA GLY A 147 6.04 4.85 7.72
C GLY A 147 6.81 3.94 6.78
N THR A 148 6.23 2.78 6.53
CA THR A 148 6.76 1.79 5.60
C THR A 148 5.89 1.74 4.36
N ILE A 149 6.52 1.71 3.19
CA ILE A 149 5.85 1.46 1.92
C ILE A 149 6.55 0.36 1.13
N HIS A 150 5.79 -0.64 0.69
CA HIS A 150 6.21 -1.64 -0.30
C HIS A 150 5.59 -1.27 -1.65
N THR A 151 6.42 -1.15 -2.68
CA THR A 151 5.92 -0.95 -4.04
C THR A 151 5.33 -2.23 -4.60
N SER A 152 4.43 -2.13 -5.58
CA SER A 152 3.90 -3.31 -6.26
C SER A 152 4.91 -3.82 -7.30
N LEU A 153 4.73 -5.07 -7.73
CA LEU A 153 5.51 -5.65 -8.83
C LEU A 153 5.26 -4.95 -10.18
N SER A 154 4.15 -4.22 -10.32
CA SER A 154 3.82 -3.47 -11.53
C SER A 154 4.64 -2.18 -11.71
N GLY A 155 5.15 -1.64 -10.61
CA GLY A 155 6.04 -0.46 -10.58
C GLY A 155 5.45 0.82 -11.13
N GLY A 156 6.32 1.78 -11.43
CA GLY A 156 5.91 3.08 -11.98
C GLY A 156 5.26 4.02 -10.96
N HIS A 157 5.39 3.80 -9.65
CA HIS A 157 4.73 4.61 -8.64
C HIS A 157 5.44 5.93 -8.39
N ASN A 158 4.70 6.97 -8.01
CA ASN A 158 5.25 8.21 -7.47
C ASN A 158 5.00 8.22 -5.95
N ILE A 159 6.05 8.35 -5.15
CA ILE A 159 5.97 8.25 -3.70
C ILE A 159 6.56 9.53 -3.10
N PHE A 160 5.70 10.36 -2.52
CA PHE A 160 6.09 11.58 -1.83
C PHE A 160 6.22 11.31 -0.34
N LEU A 161 7.41 11.54 0.22
CA LEU A 161 7.76 11.26 1.61
C LEU A 161 7.98 12.59 2.34
N TYR A 162 6.99 13.11 3.05
CA TYR A 162 7.08 14.43 3.71
C TYR A 162 7.68 14.40 5.12
N GLY A 163 7.89 13.19 5.66
CA GLY A 163 8.18 12.97 7.08
C GLY A 163 9.54 12.36 7.37
N LEU A 164 9.76 12.12 8.66
CA LEU A 164 10.95 11.41 9.13
C LEU A 164 10.74 9.89 9.16
N ASN A 165 11.81 9.12 9.12
CA ASN A 165 11.92 7.68 9.27
C ASN A 165 11.06 6.90 8.27
N ASN A 166 10.97 7.38 7.03
CA ASN A 166 10.31 6.63 5.97
C ASN A 166 11.17 5.43 5.55
N GLN A 167 10.53 4.30 5.32
CA GLN A 167 11.16 3.11 4.78
C GLN A 167 10.45 2.73 3.49
N VAL A 168 11.22 2.62 2.40
CA VAL A 168 10.71 2.26 1.08
C VAL A 168 11.33 0.94 0.66
N TYR A 169 10.48 -0.04 0.37
CA TYR A 169 10.84 -1.35 -0.15
C TYR A 169 10.46 -1.39 -1.63
N LEU A 170 11.48 -1.42 -2.50
CA LEU A 170 11.32 -1.39 -3.94
C LEU A 170 11.27 -2.82 -4.49
N GLU A 171 10.07 -3.24 -4.92
CA GLU A 171 9.80 -4.54 -5.53
C GLU A 171 9.85 -4.49 -7.08
N SER A 172 10.07 -3.30 -7.67
CA SER A 172 9.99 -3.08 -9.12
C SER A 172 10.75 -1.83 -9.62
N SER A 173 10.75 -1.63 -10.94
CA SER A 173 11.35 -0.47 -11.62
C SER A 173 10.41 0.72 -11.79
N TYR A 174 11.00 1.84 -12.19
CA TYR A 174 10.36 3.10 -12.61
C TYR A 174 9.58 3.83 -11.51
N ASN A 175 9.87 3.49 -10.26
CA ASN A 175 9.35 4.20 -9.12
C ASN A 175 10.14 5.50 -8.92
N ASN A 176 9.40 6.58 -8.66
CA ASN A 176 9.93 7.87 -8.31
C ASN A 176 9.72 8.09 -6.81
N ILE A 177 10.80 8.16 -6.06
CA ILE A 177 10.78 8.53 -4.65
C ILE A 177 11.08 10.03 -4.56
N ILE A 178 10.25 10.77 -3.85
CA ILE A 178 10.29 12.23 -3.82
C ILE A 178 10.33 12.68 -2.36
N LEU A 179 11.40 13.39 -1.98
CA LEU A 179 11.60 14.03 -0.69
C LEU A 179 11.37 15.55 -0.88
N PRO A 180 10.14 16.05 -0.62
CA PRO A 180 9.76 17.41 -0.97
C PRO A 180 10.22 18.46 0.05
N ASN A 181 10.84 18.06 1.16
CA ASN A 181 11.38 18.99 2.15
C ASN A 181 12.73 18.49 2.70
N GLU A 182 13.57 19.42 3.16
CA GLU A 182 14.92 19.14 3.66
C GLU A 182 14.95 18.27 4.92
N GLU A 183 13.85 18.25 5.67
CA GLU A 183 13.73 17.48 6.91
C GLU A 183 13.36 16.01 6.64
N SER A 184 13.02 15.63 5.41
CA SER A 184 12.62 14.27 5.10
C SER A 184 13.84 13.34 5.09
N ASN A 185 13.74 12.21 5.79
CA ASN A 185 14.69 11.11 5.66
C ASN A 185 14.00 9.82 5.22
N VAL A 186 14.73 9.04 4.43
CA VAL A 186 14.28 7.77 3.92
C VAL A 186 15.39 6.73 4.00
N SER A 187 15.01 5.52 4.39
CA SER A 187 15.77 4.30 4.18
C SER A 187 15.17 3.56 2.98
N ILE A 188 15.94 3.42 1.91
CA ILE A 188 15.50 2.70 0.70
C ILE A 188 16.12 1.31 0.69
N HIS A 189 15.27 0.29 0.59
CA HIS A 189 15.62 -1.11 0.43
C HIS A 189 15.29 -1.55 -1.00
N ASN A 190 16.31 -1.91 -1.78
CA ASN A 190 16.14 -2.39 -3.15
C ASN A 190 16.60 -3.85 -3.25
N PHE A 191 15.66 -4.78 -3.42
CA PHE A 191 15.92 -6.22 -3.34
C PHE A 191 16.34 -6.84 -4.68
N PHE A 192 16.20 -6.11 -5.78
CA PHE A 192 16.41 -6.65 -7.11
C PHE A 192 17.42 -5.83 -7.91
N GLN A 193 18.35 -6.56 -8.51
CA GLN A 193 19.37 -5.98 -9.39
C GLN A 193 18.72 -5.39 -10.65
N HIS A 194 19.24 -4.25 -11.11
CA HIS A 194 18.91 -3.60 -12.39
C HIS A 194 17.56 -2.87 -12.50
N PHE A 195 16.92 -2.52 -11.37
CA PHE A 195 15.75 -1.66 -11.43
C PHE A 195 16.10 -0.18 -11.58
N THR A 196 15.57 0.45 -12.63
CA THR A 196 15.72 1.90 -12.83
C THR A 196 14.70 2.64 -11.98
N ASN A 197 15.09 3.06 -10.78
CA ASN A 197 14.31 3.92 -9.92
C ASN A 197 15.01 5.27 -9.74
N SER A 198 14.22 6.31 -9.47
CA SER A 198 14.72 7.67 -9.32
C SER A 198 14.39 8.18 -7.94
N LEU A 199 15.36 8.82 -7.28
CA LEU A 199 15.14 9.61 -6.08
C LEU A 199 15.28 11.09 -6.42
N TYR A 200 14.29 11.88 -6.03
CA TYR A 200 14.23 13.33 -6.16
C TYR A 200 14.24 13.93 -4.76
N ALA A 201 15.26 14.74 -4.43
CA ALA A 201 15.34 15.45 -3.16
C ALA A 201 15.42 16.96 -3.41
N ASP A 202 14.60 17.75 -2.71
CA ASP A 202 14.65 19.22 -2.75
C ASP A 202 15.55 19.75 -1.63
N ASN A 203 16.74 20.24 -2.01
CA ASN A 203 17.74 20.80 -1.10
C ASN A 203 17.58 22.33 -1.02
N GLY A 204 16.36 22.80 -0.76
CA GLY A 204 16.04 24.22 -0.55
C GLY A 204 16.13 25.11 -1.78
N SER A 205 16.32 24.55 -2.99
CA SER A 205 16.32 25.24 -4.31
C SER A 205 16.72 24.34 -5.49
N ILE A 206 17.39 23.20 -5.23
CA ILE A 206 17.93 22.31 -6.27
C ILE A 206 17.36 20.92 -6.05
N CYS A 207 16.69 20.39 -7.08
CA CYS A 207 16.28 19.00 -7.12
C CYS A 207 17.44 18.14 -7.61
N GLU A 208 17.97 17.26 -6.75
CA GLU A 208 18.93 16.24 -7.17
C GLU A 208 18.18 15.01 -7.70
N VAL A 209 18.66 14.40 -8.79
CA VAL A 209 18.11 13.15 -9.33
C VAL A 209 19.15 12.06 -9.20
N ILE A 210 18.88 11.06 -8.36
CA ILE A 210 19.77 9.93 -8.14
C ILE A 210 19.19 8.70 -8.82
N ASN A 211 19.94 8.14 -9.76
CA ASN A 211 19.58 6.89 -10.43
C ASN A 211 20.03 5.69 -9.58
N LEU A 212 19.07 4.88 -9.16
CA LEU A 212 19.29 3.72 -8.28
C LEU A 212 19.63 2.43 -9.05
N SER A 213 19.76 2.47 -10.39
CA SER A 213 19.95 1.29 -11.24
C SER A 213 21.27 0.53 -11.03
N ASN A 214 22.27 1.18 -10.45
CA ASN A 214 23.63 0.65 -10.30
C ASN A 214 23.95 0.19 -8.87
N ILE A 215 22.95 0.11 -8.00
CA ILE A 215 23.11 -0.32 -6.60
C ILE A 215 22.88 -1.84 -6.60
N THR A 216 23.98 -2.60 -6.50
CA THR A 216 24.04 -4.02 -6.90
C THR A 216 23.81 -5.04 -5.78
N GLU A 217 23.63 -4.60 -4.53
CA GLU A 217 23.33 -5.45 -3.37
C GLU A 217 22.18 -4.85 -2.55
N GLU A 218 21.60 -5.61 -1.61
CA GLU A 218 20.69 -5.05 -0.59
C GLU A 218 21.43 -3.95 0.17
N HIS A 219 21.21 -2.69 -0.22
CA HIS A 219 21.75 -1.54 0.48
C HIS A 219 20.61 -0.81 1.15
N VAL A 220 20.82 -0.42 2.41
CA VAL A 220 19.97 0.57 3.04
C VAL A 220 20.57 1.93 2.73
N LEU A 221 19.96 2.65 1.79
CA LEU A 221 20.34 4.04 1.54
C LEU A 221 19.62 4.91 2.55
N THR A 222 20.36 5.49 3.48
CA THR A 222 19.79 6.50 4.37
C THR A 222 20.09 7.87 3.83
N PHE A 223 19.04 8.63 3.55
CA PHE A 223 19.14 10.03 3.18
C PHE A 223 18.73 10.86 4.37
N SER A 224 19.66 11.58 4.98
CA SER A 224 19.33 12.55 6.04
C SER A 224 20.17 13.80 5.83
N ASN A 225 19.55 14.98 5.94
CA ASN A 225 20.24 16.26 5.76
C ASN A 225 21.16 16.29 4.52
N HIS A 226 20.69 15.76 3.39
CA HIS A 226 21.40 15.77 2.11
C HIS A 226 22.69 14.92 2.06
N THR A 227 22.86 13.99 2.99
CA THR A 227 23.96 13.01 2.95
C THR A 227 23.42 11.64 2.59
N ILE A 228 24.04 10.99 1.61
CA ILE A 228 23.77 9.60 1.24
C ILE A 228 24.73 8.73 2.03
N GLU A 229 24.19 7.90 2.92
CA GLU A 229 24.98 6.88 3.61
C GLU A 229 24.59 5.50 3.08
N PHE A 230 25.60 4.74 2.68
CA PHE A 230 25.48 3.31 2.36
C PHE A 230 25.75 2.55 3.64
N ILE A 231 24.71 1.89 4.18
CA ILE A 231 24.79 1.03 5.36
C ILE A 231 24.70 -0.43 4.93
#